data_AF-A0A0T6YBN6-F1
#
_entry.id   AF-A0A0T6YBN6-F1
#
_cell.length_a   1.000
_cell.length_b   1.000
_cell.length_c   1.000
_cell.angle_alpha   90.00
_cell.angle_beta   90.00
_cell.angle_gamma   90.00
#
_symmetry.space_group_name_H-M   'P 1'
#
loop_
_entity.id
_entity.type
_entity.pdbx_description
1 polymer ?
#
loop_
_entity_poly.entity_id
_entity_poly.type
_entity_poly.pdbx_seq_one_letter_code
_entity_poly.pdbx_strand_id
1 'polypeptide(L)' 'MMQGFRSVGGLQRFTSVFSAVRNLFVAPHQKHSALATLVHRIRAMAQWKAVTGATA' A
#
# COMPACT_ATOMS: atom_id res chain seq x y z
N MET A 1 -4.41 -22.13 4.69
CA MET A 1 -4.91 -21.94 6.07
C MET A 1 -5.64 -20.59 6.13
N MET A 2 -6.95 -20.56 6.35
CA MET A 2 -7.73 -19.32 6.50
C MET A 2 -7.64 -18.83 7.94
N GLN A 3 -6.59 -18.10 8.28
CA GLN A 3 -6.31 -17.63 9.66
C GLN A 3 -7.37 -16.63 10.16
N GLY A 4 -8.53 -17.14 10.58
CA GLY A 4 -9.64 -16.33 11.10
C GLY A 4 -10.62 -15.78 10.03
N PHE A 5 -10.41 -16.09 8.75
CA PHE A 5 -11.33 -15.67 7.68
C PHE A 5 -12.45 -16.69 7.51
N ARG A 6 -13.70 -16.19 7.48
CA ARG A 6 -14.91 -17.03 7.30
C ARG A 6 -15.12 -17.53 5.87
N SER A 7 -14.36 -17.01 4.89
CA SER A 7 -14.44 -17.43 3.47
C SER A 7 -13.17 -17.12 2.66
N VAL A 8 -12.97 -17.86 1.56
CA VAL A 8 -11.89 -17.59 0.58
C VAL A 8 -12.02 -16.17 0.02
N GLY A 9 -13.24 -15.78 -0.34
CA GLY A 9 -13.52 -14.46 -0.91
C GLY A 9 -13.17 -13.32 0.05
N GLY A 10 -13.43 -13.50 1.35
CA GLY A 10 -13.04 -12.54 2.39
C GLY A 10 -11.52 -12.42 2.52
N LEU A 11 -10.82 -13.56 2.56
CA LEU A 11 -9.35 -13.59 2.58
C LEU A 11 -8.75 -12.92 1.34
N GLN A 12 -9.25 -13.25 0.15
CA GLN A 12 -8.75 -12.71 -1.11
C GLN A 12 -8.94 -11.19 -1.20
N ARG A 13 -10.12 -10.67 -0.83
CA ARG A 13 -10.37 -9.23 -0.78
C ARG A 13 -9.44 -8.53 0.20
N PHE A 14 -9.28 -9.09 1.39
CA PHE A 14 -8.35 -8.56 2.39
C PHE A 14 -6.91 -8.52 1.86
N THR A 15 -6.40 -9.64 1.35
CA THR A 15 -5.04 -9.70 0.79
C THR A 15 -4.86 -8.72 -0.37
N SER A 16 -5.84 -8.62 -1.26
CA SER A 16 -5.78 -7.69 -2.40
C SER A 16 -5.67 -6.23 -1.94
N VAL A 17 -6.55 -5.79 -1.04
CA VAL A 17 -6.55 -4.40 -0.54
C VAL A 17 -5.30 -4.13 0.30
N PHE A 18 -4.98 -5.03 1.21
CA PHE A 18 -3.82 -4.90 2.09
C PHE A 18 -2.51 -4.85 1.30
N SER A 19 -2.33 -5.73 0.31
CA SER A 19 -1.15 -5.71 -0.55
C SER A 19 -1.04 -4.43 -1.37
N ALA A 20 -2.15 -3.91 -1.90
CA ALA A 20 -2.14 -2.64 -2.63
C ALA A 20 -1.70 -1.47 -1.74
N VAL A 21 -2.26 -1.36 -0.53
CA VAL A 21 -1.89 -0.31 0.43
C VAL A 21 -0.43 -0.47 0.87
N ARG A 22 0.00 -1.69 1.23
CA ARG A 22 1.39 -1.95 1.63
C ARG A 22 2.37 -1.59 0.52
N ASN A 23 2.12 -2.02 -0.70
CA ASN A 23 3.02 -1.77 -1.83
C ASN A 23 3.10 -0.29 -2.22
N LEU A 24 2.05 0.50 -1.93
CA LEU A 24 2.07 1.94 -2.13
C LEU A 24 3.05 2.62 -1.17
N PHE A 25 3.02 2.27 0.11
CA PHE A 25 3.79 2.97 1.15
C PHE A 25 5.17 2.36 1.43
N VAL A 26 5.33 1.05 1.28
CA VAL A 26 6.58 0.34 1.57
C VAL A 26 7.50 0.46 0.35
N ALA A 27 8.61 1.18 0.51
CA ALA A 27 9.61 1.29 -0.54
C ALA A 27 10.19 -0.09 -0.87
N PRO A 28 10.47 -0.38 -2.16
CA PRO A 28 11.16 -1.61 -2.54
C PRO A 28 12.51 -1.69 -1.82
N HIS A 29 12.83 -2.87 -1.30
CA HIS A 29 14.06 -3.13 -0.54
C HIS A 29 15.35 -2.68 -1.28
N GLN A 30 15.27 -2.59 -2.62
CA GLN A 30 16.37 -2.22 -3.51
C GLN A 30 16.67 -0.71 -3.59
N LYS A 31 15.87 0.17 -2.94
CA LYS A 31 16.11 1.62 -2.94
C LYS A 31 16.80 2.06 -1.66
N HIS A 32 18.13 1.92 -1.61
CA HIS A 32 18.95 2.18 -0.42
C HIS A 32 19.28 3.65 -0.12
N SER A 33 18.85 4.62 -0.95
CA SER A 33 19.16 6.04 -0.70
C SER A 33 18.03 6.77 0.02
N ALA A 34 18.42 7.70 0.90
CA ALA A 34 17.49 8.57 1.60
C ALA A 34 16.61 9.37 0.63
N LEU A 35 17.21 9.85 -0.47
CA LEU A 35 16.50 10.59 -1.53
C LEU A 35 15.48 9.71 -2.27
N ALA A 36 15.84 8.48 -2.62
CA ALA A 36 14.90 7.56 -3.27
C ALA A 36 13.71 7.22 -2.35
N THR A 37 13.95 7.10 -1.04
CA THR A 37 12.92 6.88 -0.02
C THR A 37 12.01 8.11 0.11
N LEU A 38 12.57 9.32 0.14
CA LEU A 38 11.79 10.56 0.21
C LEU A 38 10.89 10.73 -1.02
N VAL A 39 11.45 10.56 -2.23
CA VAL A 39 10.69 10.64 -3.48
C VAL A 39 9.57 9.60 -3.53
N HIS A 40 9.84 8.37 -3.06
CA HIS A 40 8.83 7.32 -2.95
C HIS A 40 7.67 7.76 -2.05
N ARG A 41 7.96 8.28 -0.86
CA ARG A 41 6.94 8.74 0.11
C ARG A 41 6.08 9.89 -0.43
N ILE A 42 6.69 10.86 -1.11
CA ILE A 42 5.96 11.98 -1.72
C ILE A 42 4.98 11.47 -2.77
N ARG A 43 5.43 10.57 -3.65
CA ARG A 43 4.58 9.97 -4.69
C ARG A 43 3.46 9.12 -4.07
N ALA A 44 3.77 8.32 -3.05
CA ALA A 44 2.79 7.51 -2.34
C ALA A 44 1.68 8.38 -1.72
N MET A 45 2.03 9.48 -1.06
CA MET A 45 1.06 10.42 -0.48
C MET A 45 0.21 11.12 -1.54
N ALA A 46 0.80 11.48 -2.70
CA ALA A 46 0.05 12.07 -3.80
C ALA A 46 -1.00 11.09 -4.35
N GLN A 47 -0.62 9.83 -4.58
CA GLN A 47 -1.55 8.80 -5.02
C GLN A 47 -2.64 8.52 -3.97
N TRP A 48 -2.28 8.48 -2.68
CA TRP A 48 -3.24 8.29 -1.60
C TRP A 48 -4.30 9.38 -1.57
N LYS A 49 -3.91 10.65 -1.70
CA LYS A 49 -4.85 11.78 -1.76
C LYS A 49 -5.78 11.68 -2.97
N ALA A 50 -5.25 11.30 -4.13
CA ALA A 50 -6.05 11.14 -5.35
C ALA A 50 -7.13 10.05 -5.21
N VAL A 51 -6.80 8.94 -4.54
CA VAL A 51 -7.74 7.81 -4.35
C VAL A 51 -8.77 8.09 -3.26
N THR A 52 -8.40 8.84 -2.22
CA THR A 52 -9.29 9.15 -1.09
C THR A 52 -10.17 10.38 -1.34
N GLY A 53 -9.88 11.18 -2.38
CA GLY A 53 -10.54 12.47 -2.59
C GLY A 53 -10.24 13.49 -1.50
N ALA A 54 -9.24 13.22 -0.65
CA ALA A 54 -8.80 14.14 0.39
C ALA A 54 -8.06 15.32 -0.25
N THR A 55 -8.78 16.40 -0.52
CA THR A 55 -8.20 17.70 -0.85
C THR A 55 -7.52 18.26 0.40
N ALA A 56 -6.37 18.93 0.20
CA ALA A 56 -5.62 19.58 1.28
C ALA A 56 -6.44 20.66 1.99
#